data_AF-A0A0A8EZE2-F1
#
_entry.id   AF-A0A0A8EZE2-F1
#
_cell.length_a   1.000
_cell.length_b   1.000
_cell.length_c   1.000
_cell.angle_alpha   90.00
_cell.angle_beta   90.00
_cell.angle_gamma   90.00
#
_symmetry.space_group_name_H-M   'P 1'
#
loop_
_entity.id
_entity.type
_entity.pdbx_description
1 polymer ?
#
loop_
_entity_poly.entity_id
_entity_poly.type
_entity_poly.pdbx_seq_one_letter_code
_entity_poly.pdbx_strand_id
1 'polypeptide(L)' 'MMSLVLHPFVINQPFRQKYLDQALEHIAQHPGVWLTTSDEITEHYARTTAGQPA' A
#
# COMPACT_ATOMS: atom_id res chain seq x y z
N MET A 1 8.36 0.99 3.55
CA MET A 1 7.21 0.38 2.86
C MET A 1 6.24 -0.14 3.92
N MET A 2 4.93 -0.05 3.68
CA MET A 2 3.89 -0.68 4.50
C MET A 2 3.04 -1.56 3.59
N SER A 3 2.74 -2.79 4.03
CA SER A 3 1.83 -3.70 3.30
C SER A 3 0.52 -3.85 4.06
N LEU A 4 -0.60 -3.66 3.37
CA LEU A 4 -1.94 -3.86 3.93
C LEU A 4 -2.53 -5.17 3.41
N VAL A 5 -2.53 -6.21 4.24
CA VAL A 5 -3.07 -7.53 3.88
C VAL A 5 -4.53 -7.60 4.28
N LEU A 6 -5.42 -7.79 3.30
CA LEU A 6 -6.86 -7.79 3.50
C LEU A 6 -7.45 -9.15 3.13
N HIS A 7 -8.25 -9.72 4.03
CA HIS A 7 -9.07 -10.90 3.76
C HIS A 7 -10.54 -10.48 3.68
N PRO A 8 -11.21 -10.59 2.51
CA PRO A 8 -12.56 -10.08 2.33
C PRO A 8 -13.56 -10.59 3.38
N PHE A 9 -13.50 -11.88 3.72
CA PHE A 9 -14.36 -12.49 4.74
C PHE A 9 -14.23 -11.83 6.11
N VAL A 10 -13.02 -11.39 6.45
CA VAL A 10 -12.71 -10.79 7.76
C VAL A 10 -12.98 -9.29 7.73
N ILE A 11 -12.51 -8.56 6.72
CA ILE A 11 -12.52 -7.10 6.75
C ILE A 11 -13.87 -6.49 6.37
N ASN A 12 -14.70 -7.21 5.59
CA ASN A 12 -16.03 -6.75 5.19
C ASN A 12 -17.11 -7.00 6.26
N GLN A 13 -16.73 -7.44 7.47
CA GLN A 13 -17.68 -7.51 8.58
C GLN A 13 -18.15 -6.10 8.95
N PRO A 14 -19.45 -5.86 9.21
CA PRO A 14 -20.01 -4.50 9.37
C PRO A 14 -19.30 -3.62 10.39
N PHE A 15 -18.82 -4.22 11.49
CA PHE A 15 -18.12 -3.50 12.55
C PHE A 15 -16.64 -3.21 12.23
N ARG A 16 -16.07 -3.82 11.18
CA ARG A 16 -14.66 -3.65 10.77
C ARG A 16 -14.51 -2.77 9.54
N GLN A 17 -15.41 -2.91 8.56
CA GLN A 17 -15.30 -2.22 7.27
C GLN A 17 -15.11 -0.70 7.41
N LYS A 18 -15.89 -0.05 8.30
CA LYS A 18 -15.79 1.40 8.51
C LYS A 18 -14.39 1.89 8.89
N TYR A 19 -13.60 1.06 9.57
CA TYR A 19 -12.24 1.42 9.98
C TYR A 19 -11.24 1.25 8.85
N LEU A 20 -11.50 0.33 7.91
CA LEU A 20 -10.70 0.24 6.68
C LEU A 20 -10.86 1.52 5.86
N ASP A 21 -12.10 1.99 5.68
CA ASP A 21 -12.37 3.23 4.93
C ASP A 21 -11.67 4.43 5.59
N GLN A 22 -11.80 4.58 6.91
CA GLN A 22 -11.13 5.65 7.67
C GLN A 22 -9.60 5.57 7.57
N ALA A 23 -9.02 4.36 7.64
CA ALA A 23 -7.59 4.18 7.54
C ALA A 23 -7.08 4.53 6.14
N LEU A 24 -7.77 4.10 5.08
CA LEU A 24 -7.41 4.41 3.70
C LEU A 24 -7.51 5.91 3.42
N GLU A 25 -8.59 6.56 3.88
CA GLU A 25 -8.76 8.01 3.77
C GLU A 25 -7.63 8.76 4.48
N HIS A 26 -7.34 8.38 5.73
CA HIS A 26 -6.25 8.99 6.50
C HIS A 26 -4.91 8.84 5.78
N ILE A 27 -4.55 7.64 5.33
CA ILE A 27 -3.29 7.39 4.63
C ILE A 27 -3.19 8.20 3.34
N ALA A 28 -4.25 8.21 2.52
CA ALA A 28 -4.26 8.87 1.22
C ALA A 28 -4.15 10.40 1.30
N GLN A 29 -4.51 11.00 2.44
CA GLN A 29 -4.43 12.45 2.64
C GLN A 29 -3.02 12.97 2.96
N HIS A 30 -2.06 12.10 3.28
CA HIS A 30 -0.71 12.54 3.64
C HIS A 30 0.15 12.80 2.39
N PRO A 31 0.79 13.99 2.28
CA PRO A 31 1.68 14.29 1.16
C PRO A 31 2.92 13.38 1.20
N GLY A 32 3.39 12.97 0.02
CA GLY A 32 4.55 12.08 -0.11
C GLY A 32 4.25 10.59 0.07
N VAL A 33 2.99 10.21 0.32
CA VAL A 33 2.58 8.80 0.28
C VAL A 33 2.43 8.35 -1.17
N TRP A 34 3.16 7.28 -1.52
CA TRP A 34 2.99 6.58 -2.79
C TRP A 34 2.04 5.39 -2.60
N LEU A 35 0.79 5.54 -3.04
CA LEU A 35 -0.15 4.43 -3.15
C LEU A 35 0.24 3.59 -4.37
N THR A 36 0.57 2.34 -4.14
CA THR A 36 1.25 1.51 -5.14
C THR A 36 0.99 0.02 -4.90
N THR A 37 1.28 -0.78 -5.90
CA THR A 37 1.23 -2.24 -5.87
C THR A 37 2.62 -2.85 -5.72
N SER A 38 2.70 -4.12 -5.33
CA SER A 38 3.98 -4.83 -5.21
C SER A 38 4.74 -4.89 -6.54
N ASP A 39 4.03 -4.97 -7.66
CA ASP A 39 4.64 -5.02 -9.00
C ASP A 39 5.28 -3.69 -9.37
N GLU A 40 4.60 -2.58 -9.11
CA GLU A 40 5.13 -1.22 -9.32
C GLU A 40 6.35 -0.95 -8.42
N ILE A 41 6.35 -1.46 -7.18
CA ILE A 41 7.53 -1.40 -6.29
C ILE A 41 8.70 -2.18 -6.91
N THR A 42 8.44 -3.39 -7.40
CA THR A 42 9.47 -4.25 -8.00
C THR A 42 10.06 -3.58 -9.24
N GLU A 43 9.21 -3.02 -10.10
CA GLU A 43 9.63 -2.30 -11.29
C GLU A 43 10.42 -1.03 -10.95
N HIS A 44 9.97 -0.26 -9.94
CA HIS A 44 10.69 0.90 -9.44
C HIS A 44 12.09 0.51 -8.94
N TYR A 45 12.17 -0.51 -8.09
CA TYR A 45 13.44 -0.99 -7.55
C TYR A 45 14.40 -1.45 -8.65
N ALA A 46 13.91 -2.20 -9.64
CA ALA A 46 14.73 -2.64 -10.77
C ALA A 46 15.30 -1.45 -11.54
N ARG A 47 14.48 -0.44 -11.85
CA ARG A 47 14.95 0.77 -12.56
C ARG A 47 15.93 1.62 -11.77
N THR A 48 15.69 1.80 -10.47
CA THR A 48 16.56 2.67 -9.64
C THR A 48 17.90 2.03 -9.34
N THR A 49 17.95 0.69 -9.27
CA THR A 49 19.13 -0.06 -8.83
C THR A 49 19.96 -0.59 -10.00
N ALA A 50 19.40 -0.68 -11.22
CA ALA A 50 20.09 -1.20 -12.41
C ALA A 50 21.35 -0.41 -12.84
N GLY A 51 21.63 0.75 -12.23
CA GLY A 51 22.85 1.54 -12.43
C GLY A 51 23.80 1.61 -11.22
N GLN A 52 23.50 0.94 -10.11
CA GLN A 52 24.36 0.97 -8.92
C GLN A 52 25.40 -0.17 -8.99
N PRO A 53 26.71 0.13 -9.08
CA PRO A 53 27.74 -0.88 -8.93
C PRO A 53 27.65 -1.49 -7.53
N ALA A 54 27.82 -2.82 -7.46
CA ALA A 54 27.88 -3.58 -6.22
C ALA A 54 29.01 -3.10 -5.29
#